data_AF-A0A0N0KDX5-F1
#
_entry.id   AF-A0A0N0KDX5-F1
#
_cell.length_a   1.000
_cell.length_b   1.000
_cell.length_c   1.000
_cell.angle_alpha   90.00
_cell.angle_beta   90.00
_cell.angle_gamma   90.00
#
_symmetry.space_group_name_H-M   'P 1'
#
loop_
_entity.id
_entity.type
_entity.pdbx_description
1 polymer ?
#
loop_
_entity_poly.entity_id
_entity_poly.type
_entity_poly.pdbx_seq_one_letter_code
_entity_poly.pdbx_strand_id
1 'polypeptide(L)'
;MEISPTTAATGLSLGPKVASEREKLAGAAKQFEAIFLRQMLASARAASLDSDGLFGQMDQTFVQMRDDRFAEIASNTGMLGLAKQIENHLAALLPPEAGAKAATAEGGK
;
A
#
# COMPACT_ATOMS: atom_id res chain seq x y z
N MET A 1 18.73 -53.63 11.28
CA MET A 1 17.80 -52.85 12.12
C MET A 1 18.15 -51.41 11.87
N GLU A 2 17.55 -50.82 10.84
CA GLU A 2 17.84 -49.46 10.38
C GLU A 2 16.95 -48.50 11.16
N ILE A 3 17.55 -47.60 11.94
CA ILE A 3 16.82 -46.51 12.60
C ILE A 3 17.06 -45.22 11.81
N SER A 4 16.04 -44.75 11.10
CA SER A 4 16.05 -43.45 10.43
C SER A 4 15.96 -42.32 11.47
N PRO A 5 16.72 -41.23 11.36
CA PRO A 5 16.47 -40.04 12.16
C PRO A 5 15.27 -39.29 11.58
N THR A 6 14.18 -39.25 12.35
CA THR A 6 13.12 -38.26 12.20
C THR A 6 13.66 -36.91 12.66
N THR A 7 13.67 -35.90 11.80
CA THR A 7 13.70 -34.50 12.23
C THR A 7 13.28 -33.59 11.07
N ALA A 8 12.18 -32.87 11.28
CA ALA A 8 12.08 -31.44 11.01
C ALA A 8 10.74 -30.94 11.55
N ALA A 9 10.73 -30.47 12.80
CA ALA A 9 9.67 -29.60 13.28
C ALA A 9 10.04 -28.17 12.87
N THR A 10 9.29 -27.59 11.94
CA THR A 10 9.42 -26.19 11.54
C THR A 10 8.95 -25.32 12.72
N GLY A 11 9.88 -24.60 13.34
CA GLY A 11 9.58 -23.68 14.43
C GLY A 11 8.71 -22.51 13.93
N LEU A 12 7.55 -22.32 14.56
CA LEU A 12 6.71 -21.15 14.37
C LEU A 12 7.33 -19.97 15.12
N SER A 13 7.97 -19.05 14.39
CA SER A 13 8.46 -17.79 14.97
C SER A 13 7.29 -16.86 15.31
N LEU A 14 7.15 -16.53 16.60
CA LEU A 14 6.11 -15.66 17.17
C LEU A 14 6.63 -14.23 17.46
N GLY A 15 7.70 -13.80 16.79
CA GLY A 15 8.24 -12.45 16.93
C GLY A 15 7.45 -11.40 16.14
N PRO A 16 7.49 -10.11 16.53
CA PRO A 16 6.87 -9.04 15.75
C PRO A 16 7.48 -9.00 14.35
N LYS A 17 6.64 -9.17 13.32
CA LYS A 17 7.06 -9.12 11.92
C LYS A 17 7.40 -7.67 11.55
N VAL A 18 8.69 -7.35 11.52
CA VAL A 18 9.17 -6.07 10.97
C VAL A 18 8.93 -6.09 9.47
N ALA A 19 8.11 -5.16 8.98
CA ALA A 19 7.87 -5.02 7.54
C ALA A 19 9.19 -4.71 6.82
N SER A 20 9.46 -5.46 5.76
CA SER A 20 10.59 -5.22 4.86
C SER A 20 10.51 -3.82 4.24
N GLU A 21 11.64 -3.30 3.78
CA GLU A 21 11.69 -2.03 3.06
C GLU A 21 10.78 -2.04 1.83
N ARG A 22 10.63 -3.19 1.16
CA ARG A 22 9.70 -3.39 0.04
C ARG A 22 8.23 -3.30 0.49
N GLU A 23 7.87 -3.92 1.60
CA GLU A 23 6.51 -3.81 2.15
C GLU A 23 6.16 -2.37 2.55
N LYS A 24 7.11 -1.63 3.14
CA LYS A 24 6.95 -0.20 3.44
C LYS A 24 6.79 0.63 2.17
N LEU A 25 7.60 0.36 1.14
CA LEU A 25 7.52 1.04 -0.15
C LEU A 25 6.15 0.80 -0.82
N ALA A 26 5.67 -0.44 -0.82
CA ALA A 26 4.35 -0.79 -1.36
C ALA A 26 3.23 -0.07 -0.59
N GLY A 27 3.32 0.01 0.74
CA GLY A 27 2.38 0.77 1.57
C GLY A 27 2.36 2.26 1.23
N ALA A 28 3.54 2.89 1.13
CA ALA A 28 3.67 4.30 0.76
C ALA A 28 3.15 4.58 -0.66
N ALA A 29 3.40 3.68 -1.62
CA ALA A 29 2.92 3.83 -2.99
C ALA A 29 1.38 3.78 -3.08
N LYS A 30 0.73 2.91 -2.30
CA LYS A 30 -0.75 2.87 -2.19
C LYS A 30 -1.31 4.14 -1.56
N GLN A 31 -0.65 4.69 -0.55
CA GLN A 31 -1.06 5.96 0.05
C GLN A 31 -0.95 7.12 -0.94
N PHE A 32 0.11 7.13 -1.76
CA PHE A 32 0.27 8.10 -2.83
C PHE A 32 -0.87 8.00 -3.86
N GLU A 33 -1.20 6.79 -4.32
CA GLU A 33 -2.32 6.58 -5.26
C GLU A 33 -3.66 7.05 -4.66
N ALA A 34 -3.88 6.86 -3.35
CA ALA A 34 -5.07 7.39 -2.68
C ALA A 34 -5.11 8.93 -2.69
N ILE A 35 -3.99 9.61 -2.41
CA ILE A 35 -3.92 11.08 -2.47
C ILE A 35 -4.21 11.56 -3.89
N PHE A 36 -3.59 10.92 -4.88
CA PHE A 36 -3.80 11.25 -6.29
C PHE A 36 -5.27 11.08 -6.71
N LEU A 37 -5.91 9.98 -6.32
CA LEU A 37 -7.32 9.73 -6.57
C LEU A 37 -8.22 10.80 -5.95
N ARG A 38 -7.98 11.18 -4.69
CA ARG A 38 -8.71 12.30 -4.06
C ARG A 38 -8.55 13.59 -4.84
N GLN A 39 -7.34 13.89 -5.31
CA GLN A 39 -7.09 15.10 -6.09
C GLN A 39 -7.78 15.07 -7.46
N MET A 40 -7.82 13.90 -8.10
CA MET A 40 -8.55 13.69 -9.35
C MET A 40 -10.07 13.84 -9.17
N LEU A 41 -10.64 13.30 -8.09
CA LEU A 41 -12.06 13.44 -7.78
C LEU A 41 -12.42 14.90 -7.47
N ALA A 42 -11.56 15.59 -6.70
CA ALA A 42 -11.72 17.00 -6.41
C ALA A 42 -11.68 17.87 -7.69
N SER A 43 -10.76 17.57 -8.63
CA SER A 43 -10.68 18.29 -9.91
C SER A 43 -11.86 17.99 -10.83
N ALA A 44 -12.30 16.73 -10.91
CA ALA A 44 -13.47 16.34 -11.69
C ALA A 44 -14.73 17.06 -11.20
N ARG A 45 -14.91 17.17 -9.87
CA ARG A 45 -15.99 17.96 -9.27
C ARG A 45 -15.85 19.45 -9.60
N ALA A 46 -14.67 20.02 -9.47
CA ALA A 46 -14.44 21.42 -9.79
C ALA A 46 -14.81 21.72 -11.26
N ALA A 47 -14.57 20.77 -12.16
CA ALA A 47 -14.96 20.86 -13.57
C ALA A 47 -16.45 20.59 -13.82
N SER A 48 -17.14 19.81 -12.98
CA SER A 48 -18.55 19.45 -13.15
C SER A 48 -19.55 20.48 -12.60
N LEU A 49 -19.09 21.52 -11.91
CA LEU A 49 -19.93 22.48 -11.16
C LEU A 49 -20.15 23.80 -11.93
N ASP A 50 -20.58 23.71 -13.19
CA ASP A 50 -21.06 24.86 -13.99
C ASP A 50 -22.60 24.97 -13.99
N SER A 51 -23.25 24.62 -12.87
CA SER A 51 -24.70 24.81 -12.74
C SER A 51 -25.08 25.00 -11.28
N ASP A 52 -25.11 26.27 -10.92
CA ASP A 52 -25.86 26.91 -9.84
C ASP A 52 -25.63 26.41 -8.39
N GLY A 53 -25.44 27.38 -7.51
CA GLY A 53 -25.12 27.21 -6.09
C GLY A 53 -26.30 26.80 -5.21
N LEU A 54 -26.88 25.61 -5.43
CA LEU A 54 -28.04 25.12 -4.67
C LEU A 54 -27.73 23.94 -3.72
N PHE A 55 -26.54 23.35 -3.77
CA PHE A 55 -26.12 22.33 -2.80
C PHE A 55 -25.13 22.95 -1.79
N GLY A 56 -25.63 23.20 -0.58
CA GLY A 56 -24.94 23.95 0.46
C GLY A 56 -23.72 23.22 1.06
N GLN A 57 -22.98 23.94 1.91
CA GLN A 57 -21.77 23.47 2.59
C GLN A 57 -21.95 22.17 3.41
N MET A 58 -23.18 21.78 3.73
CA MET A 58 -23.48 20.56 4.49
C MET A 58 -23.19 19.28 3.71
N ASP A 59 -23.43 19.26 2.40
CA ASP A 59 -23.18 18.10 1.54
C ASP A 59 -21.68 17.91 1.24
N GLN A 60 -20.89 18.97 1.40
CA GLN A 60 -19.45 18.96 1.12
C GLN A 60 -18.71 17.97 2.02
N THR A 61 -19.02 17.96 3.32
CA THR A 61 -18.39 17.03 4.28
C THR A 61 -18.71 15.57 3.96
N PHE A 62 -19.97 15.28 3.61
CA PHE A 62 -20.37 13.91 3.24
C PHE A 62 -19.69 13.44 1.97
N VAL A 63 -19.61 14.31 0.95
CA VAL A 63 -18.93 13.96 -0.28
C VAL A 63 -17.42 13.81 -0.06
N GLN A 64 -16.80 14.65 0.76
CA GLN A 64 -15.41 14.47 1.12
C GLN A 64 -15.16 13.12 1.79
N MET A 65 -15.97 12.74 2.78
CA MET A 65 -15.86 11.41 3.42
C MET A 65 -16.05 10.26 2.43
N ARG A 66 -16.99 10.40 1.50
CA ARG A 66 -17.23 9.41 0.43
C ARG A 66 -16.01 9.28 -0.47
N ASP A 67 -15.46 10.39 -0.93
CA ASP A 67 -14.33 10.43 -1.84
C ASP A 67 -13.05 9.91 -1.15
N ASP A 68 -12.87 10.22 0.14
CA ASP A 68 -11.80 9.67 0.97
C ASP A 68 -11.88 8.15 1.06
N ARG A 69 -13.06 7.61 1.37
CA ARG A 69 -13.26 6.16 1.48
C ARG A 69 -13.11 5.46 0.12
N PHE A 70 -13.63 6.06 -0.93
CA PHE A 70 -13.49 5.53 -2.28
C PHE A 70 -12.01 5.48 -2.70
N ALA A 71 -11.26 6.56 -2.51
CA ALA A 71 -9.85 6.61 -2.87
C ALA A 71 -9.01 5.57 -2.10
N GLU A 72 -9.32 5.33 -0.82
CA GLU A 72 -8.67 4.30 -0.01
C GLU A 72 -8.94 2.88 -0.54
N ILE A 73 -10.20 2.57 -0.89
CA ILE A 73 -10.56 1.25 -1.45
C ILE A 73 -9.92 1.07 -2.83
N ALA A 74 -10.00 2.09 -3.69
CA ALA A 74 -9.45 2.06 -5.03
C ALA A 74 -7.92 1.91 -5.02
N SER A 75 -7.22 2.57 -4.10
CA SER A 75 -5.76 2.41 -3.99
C SER A 75 -5.36 1.05 -3.40
N ASN A 76 -6.13 0.53 -2.44
CA ASN A 76 -5.86 -0.80 -1.86
C ASN A 76 -6.07 -1.93 -2.87
N THR A 77 -7.06 -1.78 -3.76
CA THR A 77 -7.33 -2.72 -4.86
C THR A 77 -6.39 -2.51 -6.06
N GLY A 78 -5.65 -1.41 -6.11
CA GLY A 78 -4.76 -1.06 -7.23
C GLY A 78 -5.52 -0.70 -8.50
N MET A 79 -6.68 -0.06 -8.37
CA MET A 79 -7.60 0.24 -9.47
C MET A 79 -6.94 0.97 -10.65
N LEU A 80 -6.01 1.90 -10.37
CA LEU A 80 -5.28 2.62 -11.42
C LEU A 80 -3.92 1.98 -11.74
N GLY A 81 -3.38 1.16 -10.84
CA GLY A 81 -2.09 0.50 -11.00
C GLY A 81 -0.87 1.42 -10.84
N LEU A 82 -1.08 2.70 -10.49
CA LEU A 82 -0.01 3.68 -10.33
C LEU A 82 0.88 3.34 -9.14
N ALA A 83 0.29 2.87 -8.05
CA ALA A 83 1.04 2.42 -6.87
C ALA A 83 2.06 1.34 -7.25
N LYS A 84 1.67 0.38 -8.10
CA LYS A 84 2.55 -0.72 -8.54
C LYS A 84 3.68 -0.21 -9.44
N GLN A 85 3.40 0.76 -10.31
CA GLN A 85 4.43 1.35 -11.17
C GLN A 85 5.48 2.09 -10.34
N ILE A 86 5.05 2.88 -9.36
CA ILE A 86 5.94 3.60 -8.43
C ILE A 86 6.75 2.60 -7.61
N GLU A 87 6.11 1.58 -7.04
CA GLU A 87 6.81 0.52 -6.31
C GLU A 87 7.91 -0.11 -7.17
N ASN A 88 7.62 -0.49 -8.40
CA ASN A 88 8.61 -1.09 -9.31
C ASN A 88 9.78 -0.14 -9.61
N HIS A 89 9.48 1.13 -9.87
CA HIS A 89 10.50 2.14 -10.18
C HIS A 89 11.41 2.41 -8.98
N LEU A 90 10.83 2.55 -7.79
CA LEU A 90 11.58 2.83 -6.57
C LEU A 90 12.31 1.57 -6.07
N ALA A 91 11.72 0.40 -6.22
CA ALA A 91 12.33 -0.87 -5.85
C ALA A 91 13.64 -1.13 -6.62
N ALA A 92 13.73 -0.66 -7.87
CA ALA A 92 14.96 -0.73 -8.67
C ALA A 92 16.09 0.17 -8.13
N LEU A 93 15.77 1.17 -7.32
CA LEU A 93 16.72 2.10 -6.72
C LEU A 93 17.18 1.64 -5.31
N LEU A 94 16.54 0.63 -4.72
CA LEU A 94 16.96 0.12 -3.42
C LEU A 94 18.32 -0.60 -3.55
N PRO A 95 19.28 -0.30 -2.66
CA PRO A 95 20.56 -0.98 -2.67
C PRO A 95 20.37 -2.48 -2.40
N PRO A 96 21.16 -3.36 -3.05
CA PRO A 96 21.04 -4.81 -2.91
C PRO A 96 21.21 -5.28 -1.45
N GLU A 97 21.95 -4.52 -0.63
CA GLU A 97 22.15 -4.81 0.79
C GLU A 97 20.91 -4.55 1.66
N ALA A 98 20.02 -3.63 1.27
CA ALA A 98 18.73 -3.43 1.96
C ALA A 98 17.75 -4.58 1.67
N GLY A 99 17.88 -5.22 0.51
CA GLY A 99 17.18 -6.46 0.17
C GLY A 99 17.80 -7.71 0.83
N ALA A 100 19.13 -7.73 0.98
CA ALA A 100 19.87 -8.87 1.55
C ALA A 100 19.89 -8.90 3.09
N LYS A 101 19.94 -7.75 3.78
CA LYS A 101 19.87 -7.70 5.26
C LYS A 101 18.51 -8.14 5.81
N ALA A 102 17.47 -8.15 4.98
CA ALA A 102 16.17 -8.74 5.29
C ALA A 102 16.16 -10.27 5.10
N ALA A 103 17.00 -10.83 4.23
CA ALA A 103 17.11 -12.27 3.99
C ALA A 103 18.13 -12.97 4.92
N THR A 104 19.13 -12.25 5.42
CA THR A 104 20.16 -12.80 6.34
C THR A 104 19.79 -12.66 7.82
N ALA A 105 18.68 -12.01 8.16
CA ALA A 105 18.13 -11.98 9.52
C ALA A 105 17.22 -13.20 9.84
N GLU A 106 17.14 -14.19 8.93
CA GLU A 106 16.38 -15.44 9.09
C GLU A 106 17.31 -16.67 9.09
N GLY A 107 18.47 -16.57 9.75
CA GLY A 107 19.43 -17.66 9.82
C GLY A 107 20.47 -17.44 10.91
N GLY A 108 20.08 -17.60 12.18
CA GLY A 108 21.06 -17.68 13.26
C GLY A 108 20.51 -17.33 14.63
N LYS A 109 19.93 -18.32 15.30
CA LYS A 109 20.48 -18.92 16.52
C LYS A 109 19.94 -20.34 16.69
#